data_AF-A0A966Y7S9-F1
#
_entry.id   AF-A0A966Y7S9-F1
#
_cell.length_a   1.000
_cell.length_b   1.000
_cell.length_c   1.000
_cell.angle_alpha   90.00
_cell.angle_beta   90.00
_cell.angle_gamma   90.00
#
_symmetry.space_group_name_H-M   'P 1'
#
loop_
_entity.id
_entity.type
_entity.pdbx_description
1 polymer ?
#
loop_
_entity_poly.entity_id
_entity_poly.type
_entity_poly.pdbx_seq_one_letter_code
_entity_poly.pdbx_strand_id
1 'polypeptide(L)' 'MSAPIRTLMFASANDPVRSLKAIAIGASAVCLDLEDAVATSEKASAREV' A
#
# COMPACT_ATOMS: atom_id res chain seq x y z
N MET A 1 -5.66 -20.43 -13.34
CA MET A 1 -6.02 -20.36 -11.90
C MET A 1 -5.24 -19.19 -11.29
N SER A 2 -5.89 -18.33 -10.52
CA SER A 2 -5.18 -17.28 -9.78
C SER A 2 -4.44 -17.90 -8.58
N ALA A 3 -3.22 -17.43 -8.29
CA ALA A 3 -2.49 -17.86 -7.11
C ALA A 3 -3.22 -17.41 -5.82
N PRO A 4 -3.20 -18.20 -4.73
CA PRO A 4 -3.85 -17.80 -3.48
C PRO A 4 -3.15 -16.60 -2.84
N ILE A 5 -3.93 -15.63 -2.35
CA ILE A 5 -3.41 -14.50 -1.55
C ILE A 5 -3.18 -14.98 -0.12
N ARG A 6 -1.98 -15.49 0.16
CA ARG A 6 -1.60 -15.95 1.52
C ARG A 6 -1.20 -14.80 2.43
N THR A 7 -0.74 -13.70 1.84
CA THR A 7 -0.27 -12.49 2.53
C THR A 7 -0.71 -11.27 1.76
N LEU A 8 -1.38 -10.34 2.45
CA LEU A 8 -1.75 -9.02 1.94
C LEU A 8 -1.04 -7.96 2.79
N MET A 9 -0.09 -7.25 2.19
CA MET A 9 0.69 -6.22 2.88
C MET A 9 0.03 -4.86 2.69
N PHE A 10 -0.25 -4.17 3.80
CA PHE A 10 -0.75 -2.79 3.77
C PHE A 10 0.39 -1.79 3.95
N ALA A 11 0.38 -0.72 3.17
CA ALA A 11 1.27 0.42 3.33
C ALA A 11 0.52 1.71 2.99
N SER A 12 0.74 2.78 3.74
CA SER A 12 0.17 4.11 3.44
C SER A 12 0.65 4.59 2.06
N ALA A 13 -0.28 4.95 1.18
CA ALA A 13 0.08 5.34 -0.19
C ALA A 13 0.95 6.61 -0.24
N ASN A 14 0.75 7.57 0.67
CA ASN A 14 1.50 8.82 0.72
C ASN A 14 2.96 8.71 1.20
N ASP A 15 3.43 7.52 1.58
CA ASP A 15 4.84 7.30 1.95
C ASP A 15 5.53 6.46 0.86
N PRO A 16 6.25 7.08 -0.08
CA PRO A 16 6.89 6.38 -1.20
C PRO A 16 7.98 5.41 -0.75
N VAL A 17 8.63 5.66 0.38
CA VAL A 17 9.67 4.75 0.91
C VAL A 17 9.03 3.46 1.41
N ARG A 18 7.91 3.55 2.12
CA ARG A 18 7.18 2.38 2.63
C ARG A 18 6.47 1.62 1.52
N SER A 19 5.82 2.31 0.58
CA SER A 19 5.10 1.67 -0.52
C SER A 19 6.04 0.87 -1.42
N LEU A 20 7.17 1.45 -1.84
CA LEU A 20 8.18 0.75 -2.63
C LEU A 20 8.76 -0.46 -1.91
N LYS A 21 9.02 -0.35 -0.60
CA LYS A 21 9.49 -1.49 0.20
C LYS A 21 8.42 -2.58 0.30
N ALA A 22 7.16 -2.23 0.50
CA ALA A 22 6.06 -3.19 0.58
C ALA A 22 5.89 -3.97 -0.74
N ILE A 23 6.06 -3.30 -1.89
CA ILE A 23 6.07 -3.94 -3.21
C ILE A 23 7.22 -4.96 -3.33
N ALA A 24 8.39 -4.64 -2.80
CA ALA A 24 9.58 -5.50 -2.92
C ALA A 24 9.67 -6.65 -1.91
N ILE A 25 8.85 -6.67 -0.85
CA ILE A 25 9.05 -7.57 0.30
C ILE A 25 8.57 -9.02 0.09
N GLY A 26 7.93 -9.30 -1.05
CA GLY A 26 7.48 -10.65 -1.42
C GLY A 26 6.11 -11.07 -0.85
N ALA A 27 5.24 -10.11 -0.55
CA ALA A 27 3.84 -10.41 -0.22
C ALA A 27 3.10 -10.98 -1.44
N SER A 28 2.03 -11.76 -1.20
CA SER A 28 1.20 -12.30 -2.29
C SER A 28 0.42 -11.20 -3.01
N ALA A 29 0.07 -10.14 -2.27
CA ALA A 29 -0.50 -8.90 -2.77
C ALA A 29 -0.11 -7.73 -1.86
N VAL A 30 -0.18 -6.52 -2.39
CA VAL A 30 0.05 -5.26 -1.66
C VAL A 30 -1.18 -4.37 -1.82
N CYS A 31 -1.66 -3.81 -0.72
CA CYS A 31 -2.72 -2.81 -0.68
C CYS A 31 -2.08 -1.47 -0.28
N LEU A 32 -2.11 -0.49 -1.19
CA LEU A 32 -1.75 0.88 -0.85
C LEU A 32 -2.98 1.55 -0.23
N ASP A 33 -2.86 1.85 1.05
CA ASP A 33 -3.97 2.37 1.84
C ASP A 33 -4.14 3.87 1.63
N LEU A 34 -5.41 4.27 1.44
CA LEU A 34 -5.87 5.65 1.29
C LEU A 34 -6.74 6.10 2.49
N GLU A 35 -7.00 5.19 3.41
CA GLU A 35 -7.95 5.37 4.51
C GLU A 35 -7.22 5.61 5.83
N ASP A 36 -7.32 4.73 6.82
CA ASP A 36 -6.86 4.95 8.19
C ASP A 36 -5.36 5.20 8.31
N ALA A 37 -4.53 4.64 7.41
CA ALA A 37 -3.08 4.88 7.44
C ALA A 37 -2.67 6.24 6.84
N VAL A 38 -3.61 7.03 6.32
CA VAL A 38 -3.34 8.32 5.66
C VAL A 38 -4.06 9.46 6.40
N ALA A 39 -3.27 10.39 6.93
CA ALA A 39 -3.76 11.61 7.54
C ALA A 39 -4.70 12.38 6.60
N THR A 40 -5.75 13.02 7.14
CA THR A 40 -6.77 13.71 6.33
C THR A 40 -6.19 14.72 5.35
N SER A 41 -5.15 15.46 5.75
CA SER A 41 -4.45 16.43 4.90
C SER A 41 -3.71 15.80 3.71
N GLU A 42 -3.38 14.52 3.80
CA GLU A 42 -2.54 13.80 2.85
C GLU A 42 -3.36 12.97 1.85
N LYS A 43 -4.68 12.85 2.02
CA LYS A 43 -5.55 12.01 1.17
C LYS A 43 -5.58 12.42 -0.30
N ALA A 44 -5.28 13.69 -0.62
CA ALA A 44 -5.13 14.12 -2.00
C ALA A 44 -3.84 13.56 -2.61
N SER A 45 -2.70 13.83 -1.97
CA SER A 45 -1.38 13.31 -2.36
C SER A 45 -1.36 11.78 -2.47
N ALA A 46 -1.96 11.08 -1.50
CA ALA A 46 -2.05 9.61 -1.49
C ALA A 46 -2.71 9.01 -2.74
N ARG A 47 -3.59 9.75 -3.44
CA ARG A 47 -4.31 9.28 -4.65
C ARG A 47 -3.53 9.53 -5.94
N GLU A 48 -2.46 10.30 -5.91
CA GLU A 48 -1.64 10.60 -7.10
C GLU A 48 -0.52 9.56 -7.34
N VAL A 49 -0.47 8.54 -6.47
CA VAL A 49 0.54 7.48 -6.46
C VAL A 49 0.21 6.36 -7.44
#